data_AF-A0A813IRV8-F1
#
_entry.id   AF-A0A813IRV8-F1
#
_cell.length_a   1.000
_cell.length_b   1.000
_cell.length_c   1.000
_cell.angle_alpha   90.00
_cell.angle_beta   90.00
_cell.angle_gamma   90.00
#
_symmetry.space_group_name_H-M   'P 1'
#
loop_
_entity.id
_entity.type
_entity.pdbx_description
1 polymer ?
#
loop_
_entity_poly.entity_id
_entity_poly.type
_entity_poly.pdbx_seq_one_letter_code
_entity_poly.pdbx_strand_id
1 'polypeptide(L)'
;RQSQSATREVHMAASVRRAIEQKIADADYYDAQQMVKTVHRRLCSRGQHDAAADFCVDSACKLAAAKEYDLAANLGADLVDAFASAKAAPSDENLARIETLIAGIPSEAAVVPKYRVLNSALK
;
A
#
# COMPACT_ATOMS: atom_id res chain seq x y z
N ARG A 1 22.19 -0.66 -23.08
CA ARG A 1 20.72 -0.82 -23.21
C ARG A 1 20.00 -0.98 -21.86
N GLN A 2 20.64 -1.51 -20.80
CA GLN A 2 20.03 -1.61 -19.45
C GLN A 2 19.76 -0.25 -18.79
N SER A 3 20.64 0.75 -18.96
CA SER A 3 20.47 2.08 -18.34
C SER A 3 19.25 2.87 -18.84
N GLN A 4 18.82 2.70 -20.09
CA GLN A 4 17.64 3.39 -20.63
C GLN A 4 16.30 2.79 -20.14
N SER A 5 16.30 1.51 -19.75
CA SER A 5 15.12 0.84 -19.18
C SER A 5 14.88 1.30 -17.75
N ALA A 6 15.94 1.33 -16.94
CA ALA A 6 15.86 1.77 -15.54
C ALA A 6 15.41 3.24 -15.42
N THR A 7 15.95 4.15 -16.25
CA THR A 7 15.56 5.57 -16.24
C THR A 7 14.08 5.78 -16.63
N ARG A 8 13.56 5.02 -17.58
CA ARG A 8 12.13 5.10 -17.97
C ARG A 8 11.20 4.59 -16.88
N GLU A 9 11.60 3.55 -16.16
CA GLU A 9 10.80 3.00 -15.06
C GLU A 9 10.76 3.94 -13.86
N VAL A 10 11.87 4.61 -13.53
CA VAL A 10 11.91 5.63 -12.46
C VAL A 10 10.99 6.81 -12.80
N HIS A 11 10.99 7.29 -14.04
CA HIS A 11 10.10 8.38 -14.45
C HIS A 11 8.62 7.99 -14.47
N MET A 12 8.29 6.77 -14.91
CA MET A 12 6.93 6.26 -14.87
C MET A 12 6.45 6.12 -13.42
N ALA A 13 7.27 5.59 -12.52
CA ALA A 13 6.95 5.47 -11.10
C ALA A 13 6.73 6.84 -10.43
N ALA A 14 7.57 7.83 -10.75
CA ALA A 14 7.41 9.20 -10.24
C ALA A 14 6.15 9.89 -10.77
N SER A 15 5.82 9.69 -12.05
CA SER A 15 4.61 10.25 -12.66
C SER A 15 3.33 9.65 -12.05
N VAL A 16 3.34 8.34 -11.77
CA VAL A 16 2.19 7.67 -11.18
C VAL A 16 1.98 8.08 -9.72
N ARG A 17 3.07 8.21 -8.93
CA ARG A 17 2.98 8.75 -7.56
C ARG A 17 2.37 10.15 -7.54
N ARG A 18 2.83 11.05 -8.39
CA ARG A 18 2.26 12.41 -8.51
C ARG A 18 0.78 12.39 -8.87
N ALA A 19 0.36 11.52 -9.78
CA ALA A 19 -1.04 11.41 -10.15
C ALA A 19 -1.91 10.92 -8.98
N ILE A 20 -1.43 9.97 -8.18
CA ILE A 20 -2.12 9.50 -6.98
C ILE A 20 -2.18 10.61 -5.92
N GLU A 21 -1.08 11.32 -5.69
CA GLU A 21 -1.04 12.44 -4.75
C GLU A 21 -1.99 13.56 -5.14
N GLN A 22 -2.08 13.87 -6.44
CA GLN A 22 -3.04 14.83 -6.96
C GLN A 22 -4.48 14.37 -6.70
N LYS A 23 -4.80 13.09 -6.95
CA LYS A 23 -6.11 12.53 -6.64
C LYS A 23 -6.47 12.63 -5.15
N ILE A 24 -5.50 12.38 -4.26
CA ILE A 24 -5.69 12.57 -2.82
C ILE A 24 -5.94 14.05 -2.50
N ALA A 25 -5.17 14.96 -3.09
CA ALA A 25 -5.35 16.40 -2.90
C ALA A 25 -6.72 16.90 -3.41
N ASP A 26 -7.24 16.29 -4.47
CA ASP A 26 -8.55 16.59 -5.06
C ASP A 26 -9.71 15.87 -4.34
N ALA A 27 -9.44 15.19 -3.22
CA ALA A 27 -10.38 14.36 -2.45
C ALA A 27 -11.02 13.19 -3.25
N ASP A 28 -10.37 12.78 -4.35
CA ASP A 28 -10.75 11.63 -5.16
C ASP A 28 -10.07 10.36 -4.63
N TYR A 29 -10.40 10.03 -3.38
CA TYR A 29 -9.69 9.01 -2.60
C TYR A 29 -9.92 7.59 -3.11
N TYR A 30 -11.09 7.31 -3.66
CA TYR A 30 -11.40 6.00 -4.22
C TYR A 30 -10.56 5.73 -5.47
N ASP A 31 -10.51 6.67 -6.42
CA ASP A 31 -9.68 6.51 -7.62
C ASP A 31 -8.19 6.45 -7.24
N ALA A 32 -7.75 7.26 -6.29
CA ALA A 32 -6.40 7.18 -5.74
C ALA A 32 -6.10 5.76 -5.24
N GLN A 33 -6.99 5.18 -4.44
CA GLN A 33 -6.84 3.82 -3.94
C GLN A 33 -6.81 2.77 -5.07
N GLN A 34 -7.68 2.88 -6.08
CA GLN A 34 -7.68 1.94 -7.21
C GLN A 34 -6.39 2.00 -8.02
N MET A 35 -5.83 3.20 -8.20
CA MET A 35 -4.51 3.38 -8.81
C MET A 35 -3.41 2.70 -7.97
N VAL A 36 -3.42 2.89 -6.65
CA VAL A 36 -2.48 2.24 -5.74
C VAL A 36 -2.55 0.72 -5.86
N LYS A 37 -3.75 0.13 -5.78
CA LYS A 37 -3.96 -1.32 -5.93
C LYS A 37 -3.45 -1.86 -7.26
N THR A 38 -3.59 -1.07 -8.33
CA THR A 38 -3.13 -1.45 -9.66
C THR A 38 -1.60 -1.48 -9.75
N VAL A 39 -0.94 -0.45 -9.21
CA VAL A 39 0.52 -0.37 -9.16
C VAL A 39 1.09 -1.44 -8.24
N HIS A 40 0.53 -1.63 -7.05
CA HIS A 40 0.92 -2.67 -6.10
C HIS A 40 0.91 -4.05 -6.75
N ARG A 41 -0.21 -4.46 -7.36
CA ARG A 41 -0.32 -5.75 -8.07
C ARG A 41 0.71 -5.89 -9.18
N ARG A 42 0.99 -4.81 -9.92
CA ARG A 42 2.00 -4.80 -11.00
C ARG A 42 3.42 -4.96 -10.47
N LEU A 43 3.75 -4.37 -9.33
CA LEU A 43 5.06 -4.54 -8.69
C LEU A 43 5.21 -5.97 -8.16
N CYS A 44 4.16 -6.51 -7.51
CA CYS A 44 4.14 -7.90 -7.04
C CYS A 44 4.31 -8.90 -8.20
N SER A 45 3.64 -8.70 -9.34
CA SER A 45 3.78 -9.61 -10.50
C SER A 45 5.17 -9.60 -11.14
N ARG A 46 5.98 -8.57 -10.85
CA ARG A 46 7.38 -8.45 -11.27
C ARG A 46 8.37 -8.98 -10.22
N GLY A 47 7.89 -9.53 -9.11
CA GLY A 47 8.72 -9.95 -7.98
C GLY A 47 9.30 -8.79 -7.16
N GLN A 48 8.86 -7.55 -7.40
CA GLN A 48 9.33 -6.36 -6.69
C GLN A 48 8.55 -6.16 -5.38
N HIS A 49 8.59 -7.17 -4.50
CA HIS A 49 7.72 -7.25 -3.33
C HIS A 49 7.97 -6.13 -2.31
N ASP A 50 9.24 -5.82 -2.00
CA ASP A 50 9.56 -4.76 -1.04
C ASP A 50 9.10 -3.39 -1.53
N ALA A 51 9.39 -3.09 -2.80
CA ALA A 51 8.94 -1.85 -3.44
C ALA A 51 7.40 -1.75 -3.51
N ALA A 52 6.71 -2.88 -3.70
CA ALA A 52 5.25 -2.94 -3.65
C ALA A 52 4.74 -2.64 -2.24
N ALA A 53 5.34 -3.25 -1.23
CA ALA A 53 4.98 -3.10 0.17
C ALA A 53 5.17 -1.65 0.63
N ASP A 54 6.34 -1.07 0.40
CA ASP A 54 6.64 0.32 0.77
C ASP A 54 5.70 1.32 0.08
N PHE A 55 5.40 1.09 -1.19
CA PHE A 55 4.46 1.92 -1.94
C PHE A 55 3.02 1.83 -1.39
N CYS A 56 2.59 0.62 -1.00
CA CYS A 56 1.27 0.39 -0.41
C CYS A 56 1.16 1.09 0.95
N VAL A 57 2.17 0.94 1.81
CA VAL A 57 2.22 1.57 3.14
C VAL A 57 2.22 3.09 3.04
N ASP A 58 3.10 3.69 2.23
CA ASP A 58 3.14 5.14 2.02
C ASP A 58 1.77 5.70 1.59
N SER A 59 1.12 5.02 0.64
CA SER A 59 -0.20 5.43 0.15
C SER A 59 -1.30 5.27 1.20
N ALA A 60 -1.27 4.19 1.98
CA ALA A 60 -2.20 3.98 3.08
C ALA A 60 -2.05 5.04 4.18
N CYS A 61 -0.82 5.42 4.53
CA CYS A 61 -0.56 6.50 5.48
C CYS A 61 -1.11 7.84 4.99
N LYS A 62 -0.96 8.15 3.69
CA LYS A 62 -1.53 9.38 3.09
C LYS A 62 -3.06 9.41 3.15
N LEU A 63 -3.72 8.28 2.86
CA LEU A 63 -5.17 8.16 2.99
C LEU A 63 -5.63 8.27 4.46
N ALA A 64 -4.90 7.64 5.37
CA ALA A 64 -5.18 7.74 6.81
C ALA A 64 -5.02 9.18 7.32
N ALA A 65 -4.00 9.93 6.85
CA ALA A 65 -3.85 11.34 7.16
C ALA A 65 -5.02 12.21 6.64
N ALA A 66 -5.64 11.79 5.53
CA ALA A 66 -6.88 12.38 5.01
C ALA A 66 -8.16 11.87 5.73
N LYS A 67 -8.02 11.06 6.79
CA LYS A 67 -9.09 10.41 7.57
C LYS A 67 -9.88 9.34 6.81
N GLU A 68 -9.37 8.90 5.67
CA GLU A 68 -9.95 7.81 4.86
C GLU A 68 -9.50 6.44 5.37
N TYR A 69 -9.87 6.13 6.62
CA TYR A 69 -9.34 4.99 7.34
C TYR A 69 -9.76 3.63 6.76
N ASP A 70 -10.99 3.53 6.23
CA ASP A 70 -11.45 2.30 5.56
C ASP A 70 -10.63 2.02 4.30
N LEU A 71 -10.26 3.07 3.55
CA LEU A 71 -9.45 2.94 2.36
C LEU A 71 -8.00 2.57 2.70
N ALA A 72 -7.44 3.19 3.75
CA ALA A 72 -6.12 2.83 4.27
C ALA A 72 -6.07 1.37 4.77
N ALA A 73 -7.08 0.94 5.53
CA ALA A 73 -7.17 -0.42 6.05
C ALA A 73 -7.32 -1.47 4.93
N ASN A 74 -8.09 -1.16 3.89
CA ASN A 74 -8.22 -2.04 2.72
C ASN A 74 -6.90 -2.23 1.97
N LEU A 75 -6.05 -1.19 1.87
CA LEU A 75 -4.70 -1.34 1.32
C LEU A 75 -3.82 -2.23 2.21
N GLY A 76 -3.97 -2.13 3.54
CA GLY A 76 -3.30 -3.04 4.47
C GLY A 76 -3.73 -4.50 4.30
N ALA A 77 -5.01 -4.74 4.00
CA ALA A 77 -5.49 -6.10 3.73
C ALA A 77 -4.88 -6.65 2.43
N ASP A 78 -4.82 -5.83 1.37
CA ASP A 78 -4.17 -6.21 0.10
C ASP A 78 -2.67 -6.49 0.29
N LEU A 79 -1.99 -5.78 1.18
CA LEU A 79 -0.58 -6.01 1.52
C LEU A 79 -0.37 -7.37 2.19
N VAL A 80 -1.18 -7.70 3.20
CA VAL A 80 -1.10 -9.00 3.89
C VAL A 80 -1.44 -10.14 2.94
N ASP A 81 -2.47 -9.98 2.10
CA ASP A 81 -2.84 -10.96 1.09
C ASP A 81 -1.70 -11.17 0.07
N ALA A 82 -0.92 -10.12 -0.25
CA ALA A 82 0.25 -10.23 -1.10
C ALA A 82 1.42 -10.96 -0.42
N PHE A 83 1.67 -10.72 0.88
CA PHE A 83 2.67 -11.48 1.63
C PHE A 83 2.33 -12.98 1.69
N ALA A 84 1.07 -13.30 1.98
CA ALA A 84 0.59 -14.69 1.97
C ALA A 84 0.74 -15.34 0.59
N SER A 85 0.38 -14.62 -0.48
CA SER A 85 0.50 -15.09 -1.86
C SER A 85 1.96 -15.31 -2.27
N ALA A 86 2.88 -14.46 -1.81
CA ALA A 86 4.32 -14.60 -2.02
C ALA A 86 4.95 -15.68 -1.12
N LYS A 87 4.20 -16.26 -0.18
CA LYS A 87 4.70 -17.16 0.88
C LYS A 87 5.86 -16.52 1.65
N ALA A 88 5.79 -15.21 1.86
CA ALA A 88 6.80 -14.49 2.61
C ALA A 88 6.80 -14.99 4.06
N ALA A 89 7.98 -15.33 4.58
CA ALA A 89 8.11 -15.61 6.00
C ALA A 89 7.85 -14.32 6.82
N PRO A 90 7.29 -14.44 8.03
CA PRO A 90 7.24 -13.31 8.96
C PRO A 90 8.65 -12.75 9.17
N SER A 91 8.77 -11.43 9.07
CA SER A 91 10.00 -10.69 9.32
C SER A 91 9.70 -9.42 10.07
N ASP A 92 10.65 -8.94 10.87
CA ASP A 92 10.53 -7.69 11.62
C ASP A 92 10.20 -6.52 10.69
N GLU A 93 10.74 -6.53 9.48
CA GLU A 93 10.49 -5.49 8.47
C GLU A 93 9.03 -5.50 7.98
N ASN A 94 8.48 -6.68 7.68
CA ASN A 94 7.08 -6.79 7.24
C ASN A 94 6.10 -6.52 8.39
N LEU A 95 6.46 -6.88 9.62
CA LEU A 95 5.72 -6.52 10.82
C LEU A 95 5.71 -5.00 11.00
N ALA A 96 6.87 -4.33 10.93
CA ALA A 96 6.95 -2.88 11.05
C ALA A 96 6.12 -2.13 10.00
N ARG A 97 6.03 -2.66 8.77
CA ARG A 97 5.15 -2.13 7.72
C ARG A 97 3.67 -2.21 8.09
N ILE A 98 3.23 -3.37 8.62
CA ILE A 98 1.85 -3.57 9.07
C ILE A 98 1.54 -2.68 10.27
N GLU A 99 2.45 -2.59 11.24
CA GLU A 99 2.33 -1.71 12.40
C GLU A 99 2.19 -0.25 12.01
N THR A 100 3.02 0.23 11.08
CA THR A 100 2.98 1.60 10.56
C THR A 100 1.61 1.94 9.99
N LEU A 101 1.03 1.03 9.20
CA LEU A 101 -0.29 1.22 8.62
C LEU A 101 -1.39 1.27 9.69
N ILE A 102 -1.34 0.35 10.65
CA ILE A 102 -2.35 0.25 11.72
C ILE A 102 -2.27 1.45 12.67
N ALA A 103 -1.06 1.95 12.95
CA ALA A 103 -0.84 3.13 13.79
C ALA A 103 -1.47 4.40 13.20
N GLY A 104 -1.61 4.47 11.88
CA GLY A 104 -2.32 5.56 11.20
C GLY A 104 -3.84 5.53 11.38
N ILE A 105 -4.42 4.44 11.90
CA ILE A 105 -5.86 4.27 12.05
C ILE A 105 -6.25 4.37 13.53
N PRO A 106 -7.05 5.38 13.93
CA PRO A 106 -7.45 5.57 15.33
C PRO A 106 -8.05 4.29 15.95
N SER A 107 -7.74 4.06 17.22
CA SER A 107 -8.22 2.89 17.97
C SER A 107 -9.74 2.81 18.10
N GLU A 108 -10.37 3.98 18.24
CA GLU A 108 -11.80 4.20 18.44
C GLU A 108 -12.59 4.24 17.13
N ALA A 109 -11.91 4.34 15.99
CA ALA A 109 -12.57 4.30 14.69
C ALA A 109 -13.04 2.87 14.40
N ALA A 110 -14.35 2.70 14.18
CA ALA A 110 -14.98 1.42 13.86
C ALA A 110 -14.70 0.98 12.41
N VAL A 111 -13.42 0.77 12.09
CA VAL A 111 -12.92 0.42 10.76
C VAL A 111 -12.90 -1.10 10.62
N VAL A 112 -13.96 -1.67 10.04
CA VAL A 112 -14.11 -3.13 9.89
C VAL A 112 -12.89 -3.78 9.22
N PRO A 113 -12.30 -3.21 8.15
CA PRO A 113 -11.15 -3.85 7.51
C PRO A 113 -9.90 -3.91 8.40
N LYS A 114 -9.78 -3.07 9.44
CA LYS A 114 -8.66 -3.11 10.41
C LYS A 114 -8.57 -4.45 11.13
N TYR A 115 -9.72 -5.02 11.51
CA TYR A 115 -9.77 -6.33 12.16
C TYR A 115 -9.39 -7.46 11.20
N ARG A 116 -9.73 -7.34 9.91
CA ARG A 116 -9.28 -8.28 8.89
C ARG A 116 -7.77 -8.25 8.75
N VAL A 117 -7.15 -7.07 8.70
CA VAL A 117 -5.69 -6.94 8.64
C VAL A 117 -5.02 -7.65 9.80
N LEU A 118 -5.45 -7.36 11.04
CA LEU A 118 -4.92 -7.98 12.25
C LEU A 118 -5.07 -9.50 12.24
N ASN A 119 -6.27 -10.00 11.95
CA ASN A 119 -6.55 -11.44 11.93
C ASN A 119 -5.80 -12.18 10.82
N SER A 120 -5.54 -11.54 9.69
CA SER A 120 -4.76 -12.13 8.60
C SER A 120 -3.26 -12.09 8.88
N ALA A 121 -2.75 -11.03 9.51
CA ALA A 121 -1.33 -10.89 9.83
C ALA A 121 -0.84 -11.85 10.94
N LEU A 122 -1.76 -12.30 11.81
CA LEU A 122 -1.45 -13.22 12.92
C LEU A 122 -1.52 -14.70 12.53
N LYS A 123 -1.89 -15.03 11.29
CA LYS A 123 -1.97 -16.41 10.77
C LYS A 123 -0.72 -16.78 10.00
#